data_AF-A2V6U6-F1
#
_entry.id   AF-A2V6U6-F1
#
_cell.length_a   1.000
_cell.length_b   1.000
_cell.length_c   1.000
_cell.angle_alpha   90.00
_cell.angle_beta   90.00
_cell.angle_gamma   90.00
#
_symmetry.space_group_name_H-M   'P 1'
#
loop_
_entity.id
_entity.type
_entity.pdbx_description
1 polymer ?
#
loop_
_entity_poly.entity_id
_entity_poly.type
_entity_poly.pdbx_seq_one_letter_code
_entity_poly.pdbx_strand_id
1 'polypeptide(L)' 'LSRYQQFKDFQRRILVATNLFGRGMDIERVNIAFNYDMPEDSDTYLHRVARAGRFGTKGLAITFVSDE' A
#
# COMPACT_ATOMS: atom_id res chain seq x y z
N LEU A 1 7.62 -2.61 -14.28
CA LEU A 1 6.81 -1.42 -14.64
C LEU A 1 5.45 -1.76 -15.25
N SER A 2 5.33 -2.71 -16.19
CA SER A 2 4.04 -3.08 -16.81
C SER A 2 2.93 -3.43 -15.79
N ARG A 3 3.21 -4.26 -14.78
CA ARG A 3 2.23 -4.61 -13.72
C ARG A 3 1.73 -3.40 -12.93
N TYR A 4 2.63 -2.47 -12.65
CA TYR A 4 2.29 -1.22 -11.96
C TYR A 4 1.40 -0.33 -12.84
N GLN A 5 1.72 -0.22 -14.13
CA GLN A 5 0.90 0.53 -15.08
C GLN A 5 -0.51 -0.07 -15.20
N GLN A 6 -0.61 -1.40 -15.33
CA GLN A 6 -1.91 -2.09 -15.33
C GLN A 6 -2.73 -1.84 -14.06
N PHE A 7 -2.07 -1.70 -12.90
CA PHE A 7 -2.75 -1.35 -11.65
C PHE A 7 -3.21 0.12 -11.64
N LYS A 8 -2.36 1.05 -12.08
CA LYS A 8 -2.74 2.48 -12.21
C LYS A 8 -3.86 2.70 -13.22
N ASP A 9 -3.90 1.92 -14.29
CA ASP A 9 -4.91 1.97 -15.33
C ASP A 9 -6.18 1.17 -14.95
N PHE A 10 -6.30 0.76 -13.68
CA PHE A 10 -7.44 0.00 -13.14
C PHE A 10 -7.70 -1.36 -13.81
N GLN A 11 -6.76 -1.88 -14.59
CA GLN A 11 -6.83 -3.22 -15.19
C GLN A 11 -6.56 -4.32 -14.15
N ARG A 12 -5.92 -3.98 -13.03
CA ARG A 12 -5.71 -4.85 -11.87
C ARG A 12 -6.26 -4.19 -10.62
N ARG A 13 -6.94 -4.97 -9.78
CA ARG A 13 -7.54 -4.49 -8.52
C ARG A 13 -6.61 -4.58 -7.31
N ILE A 14 -5.57 -5.41 -7.39
CA ILE A 14 -4.66 -5.70 -6.28
C ILE A 14 -3.23 -5.55 -6.80
N LEU A 15 -2.41 -4.83 -6.04
CA LEU A 15 -0.96 -4.74 -6.22
C LEU A 15 -0.28 -5.29 -4.97
N VAL A 16 0.50 -6.34 -5.14
CA VAL A 16 1.35 -6.90 -4.08
C VAL A 16 2.77 -6.39 -4.31
N ALA A 17 3.39 -5.85 -3.27
CA ALA A 17 4.74 -5.29 -3.37
C ALA A 17 5.49 -5.32 -2.03
N THR A 18 6.81 -5.33 -2.10
CA THR A 18 7.71 -5.17 -0.95
C THR A 18 8.06 -3.69 -0.73
N ASN A 19 8.81 -3.38 0.34
CA ASN A 19 9.22 -2.02 0.70
C ASN A 19 9.94 -1.24 -0.43
N LEU A 20 10.49 -1.93 -1.43
CA LEU A 20 11.17 -1.33 -2.58
C LEU A 20 10.23 -0.46 -3.44
N PHE A 21 8.93 -0.78 -3.46
CA PHE A 21 7.89 -0.01 -4.17
C PHE A 21 7.26 1.10 -3.30
N GLY A 22 7.75 1.27 -2.07
CA GLY A 22 7.15 2.13 -1.04
C GLY A 22 7.52 3.61 -1.13
N ARG A 23 8.56 4.01 -1.88
CA ARG A 23 9.00 5.42 -1.98
C ARG A 23 8.90 5.92 -3.42
N GLY A 24 8.33 7.11 -3.62
CA GLY A 24 8.27 7.80 -4.91
C GLY A 24 7.18 7.34 -5.88
N MET A 25 6.49 6.23 -5.61
CA MET A 25 5.39 5.78 -6.47
C MET A 25 4.08 6.47 -6.07
N ASP A 26 3.55 7.32 -6.94
CA ASP A 26 2.23 7.93 -6.73
C ASP A 26 1.12 7.04 -7.31
N ILE A 27 0.36 6.44 -6.39
CA ILE A 27 -0.86 5.69 -6.68
C ILE A 27 -2.02 6.47 -6.10
N GLU A 28 -2.88 6.94 -7.00
CA GLU A 28 -4.12 7.61 -6.63
C GLU A 28 -5.20 6.59 -6.29
N ARG A 29 -6.12 6.96 -5.39
CA ARG A 29 -7.36 6.20 -5.11
C ARG A 29 -7.15 4.78 -4.58
N VAL A 30 -6.13 4.57 -3.76
CA VAL A 30 -6.05 3.35 -2.94
C VAL A 30 -7.00 3.49 -1.76
N ASN A 31 -7.96 2.59 -1.67
CA ASN A 31 -8.96 2.61 -0.60
C ASN A 31 -8.51 1.80 0.62
N ILE A 32 -7.71 0.75 0.39
CA ILE A 32 -7.29 -0.20 1.42
C ILE A 32 -5.81 -0.52 1.26
N ALA A 33 -5.04 -0.41 2.35
CA ALA A 33 -3.67 -0.89 2.46
C ALA A 33 -3.65 -2.16 3.32
N PHE A 34 -3.02 -3.23 2.84
CA PHE A 34 -2.80 -4.47 3.58
C PHE A 34 -1.32 -4.62 3.90
N ASN A 35 -0.97 -4.65 5.18
CA ASN A 35 0.32 -5.12 5.66
C ASN A 35 0.19 -6.61 5.92
N TYR A 36 0.59 -7.43 4.94
CA TYR A 36 0.59 -8.89 5.08
C TYR A 36 1.61 -9.32 6.15
N ASP A 37 2.83 -8.77 6.06
CA ASP A 37 3.85 -8.87 7.10
C ASP A 37 3.90 -7.56 7.90
N MET A 38 4.02 -7.67 9.22
CA MET A 38 4.20 -6.54 10.12
C MET A 38 5.44 -5.73 9.70
N PRO A 39 5.32 -4.40 9.53
CA PRO A 39 6.49 -3.56 9.25
C PRO A 39 7.54 -3.63 10.36
N GLU A 40 8.81 -3.63 9.97
CA GLU A 40 9.96 -3.72 10.90
C GLU A 40 10.06 -2.52 11.85
N ASP A 41 9.55 -1.36 11.41
CA ASP A 41 9.63 -0.11 12.16
C ASP A 41 8.40 0.80 11.89
N SER A 42 8.24 1.81 12.74
CA SER A 42 7.10 2.74 12.69
C SER A 42 7.08 3.62 11.42
N ASP A 43 8.24 3.96 10.87
CA ASP A 43 8.34 4.82 9.69
C ASP A 43 7.91 4.04 8.45
N THR A 44 8.36 2.80 8.33
CA THR A 44 7.94 1.84 7.31
C THR A 44 6.43 1.60 7.40
N TYR A 45 5.89 1.42 8.61
CA TYR A 45 4.45 1.33 8.83
C TYR A 45 3.71 2.57 8.31
N LEU A 46 4.14 3.76 8.72
CA LEU A 46 3.53 5.03 8.33
C LEU A 46 3.53 5.21 6.81
N HIS A 47 4.64 4.89 6.14
CA HIS A 47 4.75 4.96 4.69
C HIS A 47 3.83 3.98 3.95
N ARG A 48 3.62 2.77 4.48
CA ARG A 48 2.70 1.78 3.89
C ARG A 48 1.24 2.19 4.04
N VAL A 49 0.83 2.61 5.25
CA VAL A 49 -0.58 2.96 5.50
C VAL A 49 -0.98 4.29 4.84
N ALA A 50 -0.04 5.21 4.66
CA ALA A 50 -0.25 6.49 3.95
C ALA A 50 -0.55 6.32 2.44
N ARG A 51 -0.54 5.07 1.92
CA ARG A 51 -1.02 4.78 0.56
C ARG A 51 -2.53 4.90 0.46
N ALA A 52 -3.27 4.56 1.51
CA ALA A 52 -4.71 4.71 1.55
C ALA A 52 -5.13 6.09 2.08
N GLY A 53 -6.35 6.54 1.75
CA GLY A 53 -6.96 7.72 2.37
C GLY A 53 -6.40 9.08 1.92
N ARG A 54 -5.78 9.15 0.73
CA ARG A 54 -5.31 10.42 0.15
C ARG A 54 -6.47 11.28 -0.34
N PHE A 55 -6.27 12.59 -0.41
CA PHE A 55 -7.22 13.57 -0.98
C PHE A 55 -8.59 13.62 -0.30
N GLY A 56 -8.64 13.49 1.03
CA GLY A 56 -9.89 13.54 1.80
C GLY A 56 -10.78 12.30 1.64
N THR A 57 -10.26 11.24 1.01
CA THR A 57 -10.95 9.95 0.91
C THR A 57 -10.82 9.16 2.21
N LYS A 58 -11.81 8.32 2.52
CA LYS A 58 -11.68 7.34 3.61
C LYS A 58 -10.71 6.25 3.17
N GLY A 59 -9.65 6.03 3.95
CA GLY A 59 -8.72 4.92 3.79
C GLY A 59 -8.85 3.92 4.93
N LEU A 60 -8.61 2.65 4.63
CA LEU A 60 -8.49 1.59 5.64
C LEU A 60 -7.09 0.97 5.55
N ALA A 61 -6.44 0.79 6.69
CA ALA A 61 -5.23 -0.01 6.79
C ALA A 61 -5.53 -1.25 7.64
N ILE A 62 -5.17 -2.43 7.13
CA ILE A 62 -5.29 -3.71 7.84
C ILE A 62 -3.88 -4.27 7.96
N THR A 63 -3.47 -4.59 9.18
CA THR A 63 -2.16 -5.18 9.46
C THR A 63 -2.36 -6.51 10.13
N PHE A 64 -1.72 -7.55 9.60
CA PHE A 64 -1.65 -8.83 10.26
C PHE A 64 -0.48 -8.82 11.25
N VAL A 65 -0.72 -9.43 12.41
CA VAL A 65 0.24 -9.55 13.49
C VAL A 65 0.24 -11.02 13.90
N SER A 66 1.43 -11.61 13.97
CA SER A 66 1.67 -12.97 14.46
C SER A 66 2.88 -12.97 15.39
N ASP A 67 3.02 -14.04 16.18
CA ASP A 67 4.16 -14.29 17.07
C ASP A 67 5.35 -14.96 16.33
N GLU A 68 5.30 -15.03 15.00
CA GLU A 68 6.37 -15.62 14.16
C GLU A 68 7.66 -14.80 14.16
#